data_AF-A0A1H4LKK7-F1
#
_entry.id   AF-A0A1H4LKK7-F1
#
_cell.length_a   1.000
_cell.length_b   1.000
_cell.length_c   1.000
_cell.angle_alpha   90.00
_cell.angle_beta   90.00
_cell.angle_gamma   90.00
#
_symmetry.space_group_name_H-M   'P 1'
#
loop_
_entity.id
_entity.type
_entity.pdbx_description
1 polymer ?
#
loop_
_entity_poly.entity_id
_entity_poly.type
_entity_poly.pdbx_seq_one_letter_code
_entity_poly.pdbx_strand_id
1 'polypeptide(L)'
;MSSFNNVLREYTNWLTSISWVKAILPFHLIFLFGGVVLLFVSDLINFVGGYQPLVYTAGHYGYFLGILLTLATSSRKFVSFAMWAYAVIVLFPFKYMTPYQLVEALIYVILGYWLLKHEAGGRGNGRPA
;
A
#
# COMPACT_ATOMS: atom_id res chain seq x y z
N MET A 1 1.75 8.56 20.37
CA MET A 1 1.41 9.37 19.17
C MET A 1 2.58 10.25 18.71
N SER A 2 3.29 10.94 19.60
CA SER A 2 4.47 11.76 19.25
C SER A 2 5.61 10.95 18.60
N SER A 3 5.91 9.75 19.11
CA SER A 3 7.03 8.94 18.61
C SER A 3 6.84 8.48 17.16
N PHE A 4 5.63 8.06 16.76
CA PHE A 4 5.37 7.61 15.39
C PHE A 4 5.37 8.77 14.39
N ASN A 5 4.84 9.94 14.77
CA ASN A 5 4.93 11.14 13.94
C ASN A 5 6.37 11.61 13.74
N ASN A 6 7.23 11.48 14.77
CA ASN A 6 8.66 11.78 14.65
C ASN A 6 9.35 10.80 13.68
N VAL A 7 9.05 9.51 13.78
CA VAL A 7 9.57 8.50 12.84
C VAL A 7 9.14 8.79 11.41
N LEU A 8 7.86 9.11 11.19
CA LEU A 8 7.37 9.46 9.85
C LEU A 8 7.99 10.74 9.31
N ARG A 9 8.24 11.74 10.17
CA ARG A 9 8.93 12.96 9.76
C ARG A 9 10.37 12.68 9.34
N GLU A 10 11.10 11.90 10.13
CA GLU A 10 12.48 11.51 9.81
C GLU A 10 12.53 10.67 8.53
N TYR A 11 11.57 9.76 8.36
CA TYR A 11 11.40 8.96 7.16
C TYR A 11 11.13 9.82 5.92
N THR A 12 10.23 10.80 6.00
CA THR A 12 9.97 11.74 4.90
C THR A 12 11.22 12.55 4.58
N ASN A 13 11.94 13.05 5.58
CA ASN A 13 13.19 13.80 5.39
C ASN A 13 14.26 12.93 4.70
N TRP A 14 14.41 11.68 5.13
CA TRP A 14 15.33 10.73 4.54
C TRP A 14 14.96 10.41 3.09
N LEU A 15 13.69 10.09 2.78
CA LEU A 15 13.25 9.83 1.41
C LEU A 15 13.43 11.03 0.49
N THR A 16 13.11 12.23 0.99
CA THR A 16 13.24 13.46 0.23
C THR A 16 14.69 13.94 0.10
N SER A 17 15.65 13.38 0.85
CA SER A 17 17.08 13.64 0.63
C SER A 17 17.57 13.11 -0.73
N ILE A 18 16.90 12.09 -1.26
CA ILE A 18 17.26 11.42 -2.50
C ILE A 18 16.58 12.14 -3.69
N SER A 19 17.37 12.65 -4.63
CA SER A 19 16.89 13.50 -5.73
C SER A 19 15.91 12.80 -6.68
N TRP A 20 16.17 11.53 -7.02
CA TRP A 20 15.28 10.77 -7.91
C TRP A 20 13.95 10.42 -7.24
N VAL A 21 13.95 10.18 -5.93
CA VAL A 21 12.72 9.92 -5.15
C VAL A 21 11.80 11.14 -5.18
N LYS A 22 12.35 12.36 -5.02
CA LYS A 22 11.60 13.61 -5.15
C LYS A 22 10.90 13.73 -6.50
N ALA A 23 11.53 13.30 -7.59
CA ALA A 23 10.95 13.33 -8.93
C ALA A 23 9.78 12.34 -9.10
N ILE A 24 9.83 11.19 -8.42
CA ILE A 24 8.81 10.13 -8.51
C ILE A 24 7.68 10.34 -7.49
N LEU A 25 7.92 11.09 -6.42
CA LEU A 25 6.95 11.37 -5.35
C LEU A 25 5.55 11.81 -5.84
N PRO A 26 5.40 12.66 -6.88
CA PRO A 26 4.08 13.04 -7.39
C PRO A 26 3.24 11.85 -7.89
N PHE A 27 3.90 10.78 -8.34
CA PHE A 27 3.25 9.59 -8.90
C PHE A 27 2.95 8.50 -7.84
N HIS A 28 3.16 8.78 -6.54
CA HIS A 28 2.99 7.80 -5.46
C HIS A 28 1.66 7.03 -5.48
N LEU A 29 0.54 7.70 -5.77
CA LEU A 29 -0.78 7.06 -5.87
C LEU A 29 -0.89 6.14 -7.09
N ILE A 30 -0.24 6.49 -8.20
CA ILE A 30 -0.22 5.66 -9.40
C ILE A 30 0.58 4.39 -9.12
N PHE A 31 1.71 4.49 -8.42
CA PHE A 31 2.46 3.29 -8.00
C PHE A 31 1.64 2.44 -7.02
N LEU A 32 1.00 3.07 -6.04
CA LEU A 32 0.21 2.38 -5.03
C LEU A 32 -0.98 1.63 -5.63
N PHE A 33 -1.91 2.36 -6.26
CA PHE A 33 -3.12 1.75 -6.83
C PHE A 33 -2.86 1.06 -8.15
N GLY A 34 -1.92 1.55 -8.97
CA GLY A 34 -1.51 0.86 -10.19
C GLY A 34 -0.86 -0.49 -9.88
N GLY A 35 -0.07 -0.59 -8.80
CA GLY A 35 0.45 -1.87 -8.32
C GLY A 35 -0.67 -2.83 -7.93
N VAL A 36 -1.65 -2.37 -7.16
CA VAL A 36 -2.86 -3.15 -6.80
C VAL A 36 -3.61 -3.63 -8.05
N VAL A 37 -3.84 -2.75 -9.03
CA VAL A 37 -4.52 -3.10 -10.28
C VAL A 37 -3.73 -4.13 -11.08
N LEU A 38 -2.41 -3.97 -11.20
CA LEU A 38 -1.56 -4.93 -11.92
C LEU A 38 -1.55 -6.31 -11.26
N LEU A 39 -1.55 -6.36 -9.92
CA LEU A 39 -1.68 -7.60 -9.17
C LEU A 39 -3.03 -8.27 -9.45
N PHE A 40 -4.13 -7.52 -9.39
CA PHE A 40 -5.44 -8.04 -9.74
C PHE A 40 -5.54 -8.54 -11.18
N VAL A 41 -4.98 -7.79 -12.14
CA VAL A 41 -4.91 -8.21 -13.55
C VAL A 41 -4.07 -9.47 -13.71
N SER A 42 -2.95 -9.57 -13.00
CA SER A 42 -2.14 -10.79 -12.99
C SER A 42 -2.93 -12.00 -12.51
N ASP A 43 -3.69 -11.85 -11.42
CA ASP A 43 -4.53 -12.93 -10.89
C ASP A 43 -5.66 -13.29 -11.83
N LEU A 44 -6.24 -12.31 -12.53
CA LEU A 44 -7.25 -12.55 -13.57
C LEU A 44 -6.66 -13.35 -14.75
N ILE A 45 -5.45 -13.00 -15.20
CA ILE A 45 -4.74 -13.73 -16.26
C ILE A 45 -4.48 -15.17 -15.81
N ASN A 46 -3.99 -15.35 -14.57
CA ASN A 46 -3.76 -16.66 -13.98
C ASN A 46 -5.05 -17.49 -13.88
N PHE A 47 -6.16 -16.87 -13.51
CA PHE A 47 -7.46 -17.52 -13.40
C PHE A 47 -7.98 -18.07 -14.74
N VAL A 48 -7.73 -17.36 -15.85
CA VAL A 48 -8.12 -17.79 -17.20
C VAL A 48 -7.11 -18.77 -17.82
N GLY A 49 -6.03 -19.12 -17.10
CA GLY A 49 -5.03 -20.11 -17.52
C GLY A 49 -3.81 -19.53 -18.23
N GLY A 50 -3.62 -18.20 -18.21
CA GLY A 50 -2.36 -17.57 -18.61
C GLY A 50 -1.36 -17.50 -17.45
N TYR A 51 -0.10 -17.17 -17.75
CA TYR A 51 0.88 -16.81 -16.72
C TYR A 51 1.78 -15.69 -17.26
N GLN A 52 1.79 -14.55 -16.59
CA GLN A 52 2.56 -13.37 -17.00
C GLN A 52 3.40 -12.86 -15.82
N PRO A 53 4.58 -13.46 -15.58
CA PRO A 53 5.39 -13.18 -14.39
C PRO A 53 5.84 -11.72 -14.32
N LEU A 54 6.01 -11.06 -15.47
CA LEU A 54 6.37 -9.64 -15.53
C LEU A 54 5.27 -8.73 -14.97
N VAL A 55 4.00 -9.05 -15.23
CA VAL A 55 2.85 -8.26 -14.74
C VAL A 55 2.73 -8.41 -13.23
N TYR A 56 2.84 -9.64 -12.72
CA TYR A 56 2.89 -9.91 -11.29
C TYR A 56 4.02 -9.15 -10.61
N THR A 57 5.23 -9.26 -11.16
CA THR A 57 6.45 -8.67 -10.58
C THR A 57 6.37 -7.14 -10.57
N ALA A 58 5.92 -6.53 -11.67
CA ALA A 58 5.72 -5.09 -11.76
C ALA A 58 4.64 -4.61 -10.79
N GLY A 59 3.54 -5.34 -10.66
CA GLY A 59 2.47 -5.04 -9.70
C GLY A 59 2.96 -5.11 -8.26
N HIS A 60 3.71 -6.16 -7.92
CA HIS A 60 4.23 -6.39 -6.57
C HIS A 60 5.21 -5.30 -6.15
N TYR A 61 6.26 -5.06 -6.94
CA TYR A 61 7.22 -3.99 -6.63
C TYR A 61 6.62 -2.60 -6.72
N GLY A 62 5.72 -2.37 -7.69
CA GLY A 62 4.99 -1.11 -7.82
C GLY A 62 4.14 -0.81 -6.59
N TYR A 63 3.44 -1.80 -6.06
CA TYR A 63 2.63 -1.67 -4.84
C TYR A 63 3.47 -1.30 -3.62
N PHE A 64 4.57 -2.02 -3.37
CA PHE A 64 5.46 -1.71 -2.24
C PHE A 64 6.12 -0.35 -2.37
N LEU A 65 6.59 -0.01 -3.56
CA LEU A 65 7.16 1.31 -3.82
C LEU A 65 6.10 2.41 -3.62
N GLY A 66 4.86 2.15 -4.04
CA GLY A 66 3.71 3.02 -3.80
C GLY A 66 3.40 3.20 -2.32
N ILE A 67 3.46 2.13 -1.51
CA ILE A 67 3.30 2.23 -0.05
C ILE A 67 4.39 3.12 0.54
N LEU A 68 5.66 2.86 0.19
CA LEU A 68 6.80 3.62 0.71
C LEU A 68 6.70 5.10 0.36
N LEU A 69 6.37 5.43 -0.89
CA LEU A 69 6.20 6.82 -1.32
C LEU A 69 5.00 7.49 -0.65
N THR A 70 3.85 6.80 -0.57
CA THR A 70 2.62 7.37 0.00
C THR A 70 2.74 7.57 1.51
N LEU A 71 3.51 6.74 2.21
CA LEU A 71 3.83 6.94 3.63
C LEU A 71 4.57 8.27 3.88
N ALA A 72 5.37 8.73 2.91
CA ALA A 72 6.11 9.97 3.02
C ALA A 72 5.29 11.22 2.70
N THR A 73 4.09 11.09 2.14
CA THR A 73 3.23 12.22 1.75
C THR A 73 2.13 12.52 2.79
N SER A 74 1.34 13.56 2.55
CA SER A 74 0.12 13.85 3.33
C SER A 74 -1.04 12.90 2.99
N SER A 75 -0.91 12.13 1.91
CA SER A 75 -1.91 11.20 1.37
C SER A 75 -1.88 9.81 2.03
N ARG A 76 -1.31 9.69 3.23
CA ARG A 76 -1.14 8.45 4.00
C ARG A 76 -2.43 7.63 4.14
N LYS A 77 -3.60 8.28 4.21
CA LYS A 77 -4.93 7.63 4.23
C LYS A 77 -5.14 6.58 3.14
N PHE A 78 -4.57 6.82 1.97
CA PHE A 78 -4.74 5.94 0.81
C PHE A 78 -3.98 4.62 0.96
N VAL A 79 -2.94 4.58 1.79
CA VAL A 79 -2.23 3.33 2.11
C VAL A 79 -3.17 2.34 2.78
N SER A 80 -3.99 2.78 3.74
CA SER A 80 -4.98 1.91 4.39
C SER A 80 -5.95 1.30 3.38
N PHE A 81 -6.48 2.12 2.47
CA PHE A 81 -7.38 1.64 1.41
C PHE A 81 -6.69 0.66 0.46
N ALA A 82 -5.45 0.93 0.07
CA ALA A 82 -4.67 0.05 -0.80
C ALA A 82 -4.30 -1.28 -0.11
N MET A 83 -4.03 -1.27 1.19
CA MET A 83 -3.82 -2.49 1.99
C MET A 83 -5.10 -3.35 2.06
N TRP A 84 -6.26 -2.72 2.19
CA TRP A 84 -7.53 -3.45 2.18
C TRP A 84 -7.84 -4.01 0.80
N ALA A 85 -7.60 -3.24 -0.27
CA ALA A 85 -7.75 -3.71 -1.63
C ALA A 85 -6.81 -4.91 -1.92
N TYR A 86 -5.56 -4.84 -1.47
CA TYR A 86 -4.61 -5.95 -1.59
C TYR A 86 -5.09 -7.21 -0.84
N ALA A 87 -5.60 -7.07 0.38
CA ALA A 87 -6.16 -8.19 1.13
C ALA A 87 -7.34 -8.86 0.39
N VAL A 88 -8.19 -8.08 -0.28
CA VAL A 88 -9.27 -8.63 -1.13
C VAL A 88 -8.70 -9.40 -2.31
N ILE A 89 -7.64 -8.90 -2.95
CA ILE A 89 -6.96 -9.58 -4.07
C ILE A 89 -6.36 -10.90 -3.60
N VAL A 90 -5.64 -10.92 -2.48
CA VAL A 90 -5.03 -12.14 -1.91
C VAL A 90 -6.07 -13.24 -1.63
N LEU A 91 -7.28 -12.84 -1.24
CA LEU A 91 -8.37 -13.77 -0.98
C LEU A 91 -9.12 -14.20 -2.25
N PHE A 92 -9.07 -13.40 -3.32
CA PHE A 92 -9.61 -13.76 -4.63
C PHE A 92 -8.73 -14.83 -5.30
N PRO A 93 -9.29 -15.82 -6.03
CA PRO A 93 -10.70 -16.07 -6.36
C PRO A 93 -11.44 -16.97 -5.35
N PHE A 94 -11.08 -16.95 -4.05
CA PHE A 94 -11.63 -17.78 -2.97
C PHE A 94 -11.54 -19.32 -3.18
N LYS A 95 -10.89 -19.75 -4.26
CA LYS A 95 -10.91 -21.14 -4.72
C LYS A 95 -9.85 -22.02 -4.05
N TYR A 96 -8.79 -21.39 -3.51
CA TYR A 96 -7.66 -22.07 -2.89
C TYR A 96 -7.21 -21.36 -1.61
N MET A 97 -8.14 -21.03 -0.70
CA MET A 97 -7.81 -20.40 0.58
C MET A 97 -6.82 -21.27 1.37
N THR A 98 -5.55 -20.92 1.29
CA THR A 98 -4.52 -21.53 2.13
C THR A 98 -4.45 -20.78 3.47
N PRO A 99 -4.03 -21.45 4.56
CA PRO A 99 -3.75 -20.76 5.83
C PRO A 99 -2.77 -19.59 5.65
N TYR A 100 -1.82 -19.72 4.74
CA TYR A 100 -0.86 -18.66 4.39
C TYR A 100 -1.58 -17.39 3.87
N GLN A 101 -2.46 -17.52 2.88
CA GLN A 101 -3.21 -16.37 2.33
C GLN A 101 -4.14 -15.72 3.36
N LEU A 102 -4.73 -16.52 4.26
CA LEU A 102 -5.55 -16.00 5.35
C LEU A 102 -4.71 -15.16 6.31
N VAL A 103 -3.54 -15.65 6.72
CA VAL A 103 -2.62 -14.90 7.58
C VAL A 103 -2.13 -13.64 6.88
N GLU A 104 -1.76 -13.73 5.61
CA GLU A 104 -1.33 -12.59 4.80
C GLU A 104 -2.42 -11.51 4.73
N ALA A 105 -3.64 -11.87 4.31
CA ALA A 105 -4.76 -10.94 4.25
C ALA A 105 -5.07 -10.32 5.63
N LEU A 106 -5.01 -11.10 6.70
CA LEU A 106 -5.21 -10.62 8.07
C LEU A 106 -4.18 -9.57 8.47
N ILE A 107 -2.90 -9.78 8.13
CA ILE A 107 -1.83 -8.81 8.39
C ILE A 107 -2.13 -7.49 7.68
N TYR A 108 -2.48 -7.51 6.40
CA TYR A 108 -2.78 -6.29 5.64
C TYR A 108 -4.03 -5.56 6.15
N VAL A 109 -5.08 -6.30 6.55
CA VAL A 109 -6.29 -5.71 7.16
C VAL A 109 -5.97 -5.04 8.50
N ILE A 110 -5.23 -5.73 9.38
CA ILE A 110 -4.83 -5.21 10.69
C ILE A 110 -3.96 -3.96 10.52
N LEU A 111 -2.95 -4.01 9.65
CA LEU A 111 -2.07 -2.87 9.39
C LEU A 111 -2.85 -1.68 8.82
N GLY A 112 -3.73 -1.91 7.84
CA GLY A 112 -4.57 -0.87 7.28
C GLY A 112 -5.52 -0.24 8.31
N TYR A 113 -6.09 -1.06 9.21
CA TYR A 113 -6.92 -0.58 10.32
C TYR A 113 -6.12 0.29 11.30
N TRP A 114 -4.94 -0.16 11.71
CA TRP A 114 -4.07 0.60 12.63
C TRP A 114 -3.64 1.93 12.02
N LEU A 115 -3.30 1.96 10.74
CA LEU A 115 -2.91 3.18 10.03
C LEU A 115 -4.09 4.16 9.95
N LEU A 116 -5.29 3.66 9.62
CA LEU A 116 -6.51 4.48 9.56
C LEU A 116 -6.88 5.04 10.93
N LYS A 117 -6.79 4.22 11.98
CA LYS A 117 -7.00 4.63 13.38
C LYS A 117 -6.00 5.71 13.81
N HIS A 118 -4.73 5.58 13.42
CA HIS A 118 -3.70 6.57 13.73
C HIS A 118 -4.00 7.92 13.05
N GLU A 119 -4.40 7.91 11.79
CA GLU A 119 -4.77 9.15 11.10
C GLU A 119 -6.03 9.82 11.64
N ALA A 120 -7.06 9.03 12.00
CA ALA A 120 -8.27 9.55 12.61
C ALA A 120 -7.98 10.20 13.97
N GLY A 121 -7.12 9.58 14.79
CA GLY A 121 -6.67 10.13 16.07
C GLY A 121 -5.87 11.43 15.95
N GLY A 122 -5.15 11.62 14.83
CA GLY A 122 -4.43 12.87 14.53
C GLY A 122 -5.34 14.04 14.14
N ARG A 123 -6.50 13.76 13.52
CA ARG A 123 -7.51 14.79 13.17
C ARG A 123 -8.34 15.28 14.34
N GLY A 124 -8.39 14.53 15.44
CA GLY A 124 -9.12 14.91 16.66
C GLY A 124 -8.52 16.09 17.43
N ASN A 125 -7.30 16.53 17.09
CA ASN A 125 -6.59 17.62 17.77
C ASN A 125 -6.24 18.77 16.80
N GLY A 126 -7.27 19.41 16.24
CA GLY A 126 -7.28 20.87 16.06
C GLY A 126 -6.40 21.52 14.98
N ARG A 127 -6.19 20.93 13.80
CA ARG A 127 -5.71 21.73 12.63
C ARG A 127 -6.43 21.37 11.32
N PRO A 128 -7.14 22.34 10.69
CA PRO A 128 -7.58 22.21 9.30
C PRO A 128 -6.39 22.39 8.34
N ALA A 129 -6.67 22.01 7.08
CA ALA A 129 -5.77 21.79 5.95
C ALA A 129 -4.75 22.91 5.65
#